data_AF-A0A969IL45-F1
#
_entry.id   AF-A0A969IL45-F1
#
_cell.length_a   1.000
_cell.length_b   1.000
_cell.length_c   1.000
_cell.angle_alpha   90.00
_cell.angle_beta   90.00
_cell.angle_gamma   90.00
#
_symmetry.space_group_name_H-M   'P 1'
#
loop_
_entity.id
_entity.type
_entity.pdbx_description
1 polymer ?
#
loop_
_entity_poly.entity_id
_entity_poly.type
_entity_poly.pdbx_seq_one_letter_code
_entity_poly.pdbx_strand_id
1 'polypeptide(L)'
;MAKRGVHDMGGDAAGPIDRHEHEPSLAERRIDAMMLLMRDQKRHLWLTDENRRTIESMAPGDYDAAGYYERWLHALRGLLVEKGVLTETEIVERLETVRARHSATKAKS
;
A
#
# COMPACT_ATOMS: atom_id res chain seq x y z
N MET A 1 27.09 -5.44 12.03
CA MET A 1 26.78 -5.25 10.60
C MET A 1 25.35 -4.71 10.52
N ALA A 2 25.13 -3.59 9.82
CA ALA A 2 23.77 -3.11 9.60
C ALA A 2 22.99 -4.15 8.80
N LYS A 3 21.79 -4.52 9.26
CA LYS A 3 20.92 -5.46 8.54
C LYS A 3 20.49 -4.79 7.23
N ARG A 4 20.74 -5.43 6.07
CA ARG A 4 20.27 -4.93 4.76
C ARG A 4 18.74 -4.80 4.80
N GLY A 5 18.22 -3.73 4.20
CA GLY A 5 16.78 -3.51 4.07
C GLY A 5 16.17 -4.41 3.00
N VAL A 6 14.86 -4.66 3.06
CA VAL A 6 14.13 -5.53 2.11
C VAL A 6 14.21 -5.07 0.66
N HIS A 7 14.47 -3.78 0.43
CA HIS A 7 14.61 -3.19 -0.89
C HIS A 7 16.03 -3.32 -1.48
N ASP A 8 17.04 -3.60 -0.64
CA ASP A 8 18.45 -3.68 -1.03
C ASP A 8 18.79 -5.10 -1.49
N MET A 9 18.14 -5.53 -2.57
CA MET A 9 18.36 -6.84 -3.22
C MET A 9 19.41 -6.77 -4.34
N GLY A 10 20.04 -5.60 -4.54
CA GLY A 10 21.01 -5.39 -5.60
C GLY A 10 22.19 -6.35 -5.48
N GLY A 11 22.44 -7.11 -6.54
CA GLY A 11 23.53 -8.10 -6.61
C GLY A 11 23.16 -9.50 -6.13
N ASP A 12 21.95 -9.70 -5.62
CA ASP A 12 21.48 -11.02 -5.20
C ASP A 12 21.05 -11.86 -6.41
N ALA A 13 21.17 -13.18 -6.31
CA ALA A 13 20.73 -14.09 -7.36
C ALA A 13 19.19 -14.07 -7.47
N ALA A 14 18.67 -13.92 -8.69
CA ALA A 14 17.25 -13.97 -8.98
C ALA A 14 16.96 -15.01 -10.09
N GLY A 15 15.72 -15.48 -10.13
CA GLY A 15 15.24 -16.34 -11.20
C GLY A 15 14.98 -15.58 -12.51
N PRO A 16 14.52 -16.28 -13.56
CA PRO A 16 14.06 -15.65 -14.79
C PRO A 16 12.98 -14.59 -14.52
N ILE A 17 13.00 -13.51 -15.30
CA ILE A 17 12.04 -12.42 -15.19
C ILE A 17 10.74 -12.81 -15.89
N ASP A 18 9.62 -12.66 -15.19
CA ASP A 18 8.30 -12.63 -15.82
C ASP A 18 8.10 -11.27 -16.53
N ARG A 19 7.80 -11.31 -17.82
CA ARG A 19 7.63 -10.13 -18.68
C ARG A 19 6.19 -9.94 -19.18
N HIS A 20 5.24 -10.73 -18.67
CA HIS A 20 3.84 -10.55 -19.03
C HIS A 20 3.35 -9.16 -18.64
N GLU A 21 2.55 -8.56 -19.51
CA GLU A 21 1.93 -7.27 -19.23
C GLU A 21 0.83 -7.43 -18.20
N HIS A 22 0.84 -6.57 -17.19
CA HIS A 22 -0.19 -6.53 -16.15
C HIS A 22 -1.10 -5.33 -16.39
N GLU A 23 -2.37 -5.61 -16.64
CA GLU A 23 -3.41 -4.59 -16.75
C GLU A 23 -3.90 -4.19 -15.35
N PRO A 24 -3.73 -2.93 -14.91
CA PRO A 24 -4.15 -2.52 -13.58
C PRO A 24 -5.66 -2.65 -13.42
N SER A 25 -6.06 -3.40 -12.41
CA SER A 25 -7.44 -3.51 -11.95
C SER A 25 -7.98 -2.15 -11.51
N LEU A 26 -9.31 -2.04 -11.38
CA LEU A 26 -9.93 -0.83 -10.86
C LEU A 26 -9.44 -0.48 -9.44
N ALA A 27 -9.11 -1.48 -8.62
CA ALA A 27 -8.57 -1.27 -7.28
C ALA A 27 -7.18 -0.63 -7.33
N GLU A 28 -6.29 -1.14 -8.17
CA GLU A 28 -4.93 -0.62 -8.35
C GLU A 28 -4.94 0.81 -8.90
N ARG A 29 -5.79 1.08 -9.90
CA ARG A 29 -5.99 2.45 -10.43
C ARG A 29 -6.48 3.42 -9.36
N ARG A 30 -7.32 2.97 -8.42
CA ARG A 30 -7.76 3.79 -7.28
C ARG A 30 -6.65 4.03 -6.28
N ILE A 31 -5.83 3.01 -5.97
CA ILE A 31 -4.67 3.16 -5.09
C ILE A 31 -3.70 4.19 -5.67
N ASP A 32 -3.36 4.07 -6.95
CA ASP A 32 -2.52 5.02 -7.67
C ASP A 32 -3.08 6.46 -7.60
N ALA A 33 -4.36 6.62 -7.93
CA ALA A 33 -5.02 7.92 -7.87
C ALA A 33 -5.00 8.52 -6.45
N MET A 34 -5.29 7.74 -5.41
CA MET A 34 -5.24 8.22 -4.02
C MET A 34 -3.83 8.65 -3.63
N MET A 35 -2.81 7.86 -4.01
CA MET A 35 -1.40 8.16 -3.78
C MET A 35 -0.99 9.49 -4.43
N LEU A 36 -1.39 9.73 -5.68
CA LEU A 36 -1.10 10.97 -6.39
C LEU A 36 -1.82 12.17 -5.77
N LEU A 37 -3.09 12.00 -5.44
CA LEU A 37 -3.93 13.03 -4.85
C LEU A 37 -3.38 13.47 -3.48
N MET A 38 -3.03 12.53 -2.61
CA MET A 38 -2.58 12.85 -1.25
C MET A 38 -1.22 13.57 -1.20
N ARG A 39 -0.34 13.30 -2.18
CA ARG A 39 0.97 13.97 -2.31
C ARG A 39 0.97 15.19 -3.23
N ASP A 40 -0.20 15.60 -3.74
CA ASP A 40 -0.27 16.76 -4.63
C ASP A 40 0.24 18.04 -3.95
N GLN A 41 0.58 19.06 -4.72
CA GLN A 41 1.13 20.30 -4.18
C GLN A 41 0.18 21.01 -3.21
N LYS A 42 -1.13 20.76 -3.31
CA LYS A 42 -2.14 21.42 -2.50
C LYS A 42 -2.28 20.79 -1.11
N ARG A 43 -2.32 19.46 -1.04
CA ARG A 43 -2.48 18.71 0.22
C ARG A 43 -1.15 18.43 0.88
N HIS A 44 -0.13 18.13 0.09
CA HIS A 44 1.26 17.95 0.52
C HIS A 44 1.38 17.08 1.78
N LEU A 45 0.62 15.98 1.86
CA LEU A 45 0.60 15.17 3.08
C LEU A 45 1.94 14.49 3.32
N TRP A 46 2.62 14.04 2.27
CA TRP A 46 3.95 13.44 2.34
C TRP A 46 4.76 13.62 1.07
N LEU A 47 6.07 13.43 1.20
CA LEU A 47 7.03 13.33 0.11
C LEU A 47 7.26 11.88 -0.33
N THR A 48 7.90 11.71 -1.48
CA THR A 48 8.27 10.39 -2.01
C THR A 48 9.16 9.61 -1.04
N ASP A 49 10.09 10.27 -0.36
CA ASP A 49 11.02 9.60 0.56
C ASP A 49 10.31 9.04 1.80
N GLU A 50 9.27 9.71 2.30
CA GLU A 50 8.44 9.20 3.40
C GLU A 50 7.66 7.95 2.97
N ASN A 51 7.14 7.94 1.74
CA ASN A 51 6.49 6.76 1.19
C ASN A 51 7.47 5.59 1.06
N ARG A 52 8.65 5.84 0.48
CA ARG A 52 9.72 4.83 0.37
C ARG A 52 10.11 4.28 1.72
N ARG A 53 10.42 5.14 2.70
CA ARG A 53 10.74 4.74 4.07
C ARG A 53 9.70 3.79 4.65
N THR A 54 8.42 4.09 4.44
CA THR A 54 7.32 3.29 5.01
C THR A 54 7.20 1.92 4.33
N ILE A 55 7.38 1.85 3.00
CA ILE A 55 7.41 0.58 2.27
C ILE A 55 8.64 -0.25 2.67
N GLU A 56 9.79 0.41 2.77
CA GLU A 56 11.08 -0.22 3.06
C GLU A 56 11.18 -0.69 4.52
N SER A 57 10.32 -0.20 5.41
CA SER A 57 10.21 -0.65 6.81
C SER A 57 9.21 -1.80 7.03
N MET A 58 8.57 -2.31 5.97
CA MET A 58 7.71 -3.49 6.06
C MET A 58 8.49 -4.70 6.59
N ALA A 59 7.80 -5.61 7.29
CA ALA A 59 8.39 -6.89 7.63
C ALA A 59 8.75 -7.65 6.34
N PRO A 60 9.90 -8.35 6.27
CA PRO A 60 10.34 -9.01 5.03
C PRO A 60 9.28 -9.93 4.41
N GLY A 61 8.60 -10.75 5.23
CA GLY A 61 7.55 -11.64 4.74
C GLY A 61 6.34 -10.89 4.16
N ASP A 62 5.95 -9.76 4.76
CA ASP A 62 4.84 -8.94 4.25
C ASP A 62 5.23 -8.21 2.97
N TYR A 63 6.49 -7.77 2.87
CA TYR A 63 7.02 -7.14 1.67
C TYR A 63 6.99 -8.11 0.49
N ASP A 64 7.51 -9.33 0.69
CA ASP A 64 7.60 -10.35 -0.36
C ASP A 64 6.22 -10.86 -0.80
N ALA A 65 5.27 -10.97 0.13
CA ALA A 65 3.90 -11.42 -0.16
C ALA A 65 3.03 -10.34 -0.83
N ALA A 66 3.32 -9.05 -0.59
CA ALA A 66 2.52 -7.96 -1.11
C ALA A 66 2.84 -7.64 -2.57
N GLY A 67 1.78 -7.49 -3.38
CA GLY A 67 1.88 -6.94 -4.72
C GLY A 67 2.34 -5.47 -4.73
N TYR A 68 2.78 -4.98 -5.89
CA TYR A 68 3.33 -3.62 -6.02
C TYR A 68 2.40 -2.52 -5.47
N TYR A 69 1.14 -2.53 -5.89
CA TYR A 69 0.14 -1.56 -5.41
C TYR A 69 -0.31 -1.82 -3.96
N GLU A 70 -0.19 -3.05 -3.46
CA GLU A 70 -0.50 -3.36 -2.06
C GLU A 70 0.54 -2.74 -1.12
N ARG A 71 1.81 -2.71 -1.51
CA ARG A 71 2.86 -1.97 -0.79
C ARG A 71 2.55 -0.47 -0.74
N TRP A 72 2.02 0.10 -1.83
CA TRP A 72 1.56 1.49 -1.84
C TRP A 72 0.38 1.72 -0.90
N LEU A 73 -0.59 0.81 -0.88
CA LEU A 73 -1.71 0.87 0.06
C LEU A 73 -1.24 0.78 1.52
N HIS A 74 -0.26 -0.08 1.80
CA HIS A 74 0.37 -0.19 3.12
C HIS A 74 0.97 1.15 3.55
N ALA A 75 1.78 1.77 2.69
CA ALA A 75 2.38 3.06 3.00
C ALA A 75 1.35 4.20 3.10
N LEU A 76 0.34 4.22 2.23
CA LEU A 76 -0.75 5.19 2.30
C LEU A 76 -1.47 5.11 3.66
N ARG A 77 -1.83 3.91 4.10
CA ARG A 77 -2.43 3.67 5.41
C ARG A 77 -1.51 4.13 6.54
N GLY A 78 -0.26 3.69 6.52
CA GLY A 78 0.73 4.02 7.55
C GLY A 78 0.95 5.52 7.70
N LEU A 79 1.12 6.24 6.59
CA LEU A 79 1.37 7.69 6.60
C LEU A 79 0.16 8.50 7.03
N LEU A 80 -1.06 8.08 6.67
CA LEU A 80 -2.28 8.76 7.13
C LEU A 80 -2.44 8.65 8.65
N VAL A 81 -2.09 7.49 9.21
CA VAL A 81 -2.10 7.27 10.66
C VAL A 81 -0.96 8.01 11.34
N GLU A 82 0.27 7.91 10.82
CA GLU A 82 1.46 8.60 11.34
C GLU A 82 1.24 10.12 11.44
N LYS A 83 0.54 10.70 10.47
CA LYS A 83 0.26 12.15 10.38
C LYS A 83 -1.05 12.57 11.04
N GLY A 84 -1.77 11.64 11.67
CA GLY A 84 -3.03 11.93 12.36
C GLY A 84 -4.18 12.37 11.45
N VAL A 85 -4.11 12.07 10.15
CA VAL A 85 -5.22 12.31 9.20
C VAL A 85 -6.35 11.31 9.45
N LEU A 86 -6.00 10.09 9.85
CA LEU A 86 -6.91 9.05 10.29
C LEU A 86 -6.33 8.36 11.52
N THR A 87 -7.18 7.76 12.32
CA THR A 87 -6.81 6.85 13.39
C THR A 87 -6.98 5.40 12.94
N GLU A 88 -6.25 4.49 13.60
CA GLU A 88 -6.40 3.05 13.38
C GLU A 88 -7.85 2.60 13.63
N THR A 89 -8.49 3.15 14.66
CA THR A 89 -9.88 2.87 15.02
C THR A 89 -10.85 3.25 13.89
N GLU A 90 -10.75 4.47 13.35
CA GLU A 90 -11.62 4.93 12.24
C GLU A 90 -11.50 4.01 11.02
N ILE A 91 -10.30 3.53 10.72
CA ILE A 91 -10.06 2.61 9.61
C ILE A 91 -10.75 1.27 9.88
N VAL A 92 -10.58 0.70 11.07
CA VAL A 92 -11.19 -0.59 11.43
C VAL A 92 -12.71 -0.51 11.42
N GLU A 93 -13.30 0.51 12.05
CA GLU A 93 -14.75 0.71 12.07
C GLU A 93 -15.32 0.87 10.65
N ARG A 94 -14.59 1.59 9.79
CA ARG A 94 -15.00 1.75 8.40
C ARG A 94 -14.91 0.43 7.62
N LEU A 95 -13.88 -0.38 7.86
CA LEU A 95 -13.74 -1.70 7.24
C LEU A 95 -14.90 -2.61 7.63
N GLU A 96 -15.30 -2.64 8.90
CA GLU A 96 -16.45 -3.43 9.35
C GLU A 96 -17.75 -3.01 8.66
N THR A 97 -17.98 -1.70 8.54
CA THR A 97 -19.14 -1.17 7.80
C THR A 97 -19.12 -1.60 6.34
N VAL A 98 -17.96 -1.53 5.67
CA VAL A 98 -17.82 -1.93 4.26
C VAL A 98 -18.01 -3.43 4.08
N ARG A 99 -17.46 -4.25 4.98
CA ARG A 99 -17.63 -5.72 5.00
C ARG A 99 -19.09 -6.11 5.16
N ALA A 100 -19.79 -5.53 6.13
CA ALA A 100 -21.22 -5.79 6.35
C ALA A 100 -22.06 -5.46 5.10
N ARG A 101 -21.79 -4.30 4.46
CA ARG A 101 -22.45 -3.91 3.21
C ARG A 101 -22.18 -4.90 2.08
N HIS A 102 -20.92 -5.31 1.90
CA HIS A 102 -20.54 -6.25 0.85
C HIS A 102 -21.23 -7.62 1.04
N SER A 103 -21.27 -8.13 2.27
CA SER A 103 -21.99 -9.38 2.60
C SER A 103 -23.48 -9.28 2.31
N ALA A 104 -24.12 -8.16 2.65
CA ALA A 104 -25.54 -7.92 2.39
C ALA A 104 -25.85 -7.82 0.88
N THR A 105 -24.96 -7.25 0.07
CA THR A 105 -25.10 -7.24 -1.40
C THR A 105 -24.92 -8.64 -1.97
N LYS A 106 -23.95 -9.41 -1.49
CA LYS A 106 -23.71 -10.78 -1.96
C LYS A 106 -24.87 -11.73 -1.63
N ALA A 107 -25.53 -11.56 -0.48
CA ALA A 107 -26.68 -12.38 -0.08
C ALA A 107 -27.96 -12.09 -0.90
N LYS A 108 -28.00 -10.99 -1.65
CA LYS A 108 -29.15 -10.58 -2.49
C LYS A 108 -28.96 -10.92 -3.97
N SER A 109 -27.79 -11.41 -4.36
CA SER A 109 -27.44 -11.84 -5.72
C SER A 109 -27.42 -13.36 -5.80
#